data_AF-A0AA37JBY6-F1
#
_entry.id   AF-A0AA37JBY6-F1
#
_cell.length_a   1.000
_cell.length_b   1.000
_cell.length_c   1.000
_cell.angle_alpha   90.00
_cell.angle_beta   90.00
_cell.angle_gamma   90.00
#
_symmetry.space_group_name_H-M   'P 1'
#
loop_
_entity.id
_entity.type
_entity.pdbx_description
1 polymer ?
#
loop_
_entity_poly.entity_id
_entity_poly.type
_entity_poly.pdbx_seq_one_letter_code
_entity_poly.pdbx_strand_id
1 'polypeptide(L)'
;MTEVKSDNISEKTTERFVLRIFSPLTATMYAKDDWGELEECSEEVFPAELCSYETEILEQVAKECLPEEGDRGLEVYLDIPELEENIYSMKPTVEVWRGELWGVLEVESHNQLSEREIEAVKAYWEGQESDGWGEGFEQRGIKIPEGELYVSFWNSGDEFFLTTEEGLKGEEQESDIQKGGIVFGAL
;
A
#
# COMPACT_ATOMS: atom_id res chain seq x y z
N MET A 1 -6.20 51.16 23.80
CA MET A 1 -6.65 49.79 23.48
C MET A 1 -5.71 49.29 22.42
N THR A 2 -4.83 48.38 22.80
CA THR A 2 -3.76 47.84 21.97
C THR A 2 -4.31 46.80 21.01
N GLU A 3 -4.05 47.03 19.74
CA GLU A 3 -4.37 46.14 18.62
C GLU A 3 -3.44 44.92 18.70
N VAL A 4 -4.01 43.76 19.04
CA VAL A 4 -3.30 42.47 18.98
C VAL A 4 -3.19 42.08 17.52
N LYS A 5 -1.98 42.17 16.96
CA LYS A 5 -1.63 41.50 15.71
C LYS A 5 -1.75 39.99 15.97
N SER A 6 -2.72 39.37 15.31
CA SER A 6 -2.80 37.92 15.18
C SER A 6 -1.63 37.48 14.30
N ASP A 7 -0.63 36.86 14.92
CA ASP A 7 0.42 36.17 14.19
C ASP A 7 -0.22 35.00 13.45
N ASN A 8 -0.31 35.18 12.13
CA ASN A 8 -0.69 34.15 11.18
C ASN A 8 0.47 33.14 11.14
N ILE A 9 0.40 32.12 11.99
CA ILE A 9 1.29 30.96 11.92
C ILE A 9 0.91 30.25 10.62
N SER A 10 1.62 30.62 9.55
CA SER A 10 1.70 29.85 8.34
C SER A 10 2.16 28.44 8.75
N GLU A 11 1.24 27.49 8.78
CA GLU A 11 1.57 26.07 8.76
C GLU A 11 2.45 25.85 7.54
N LYS A 12 3.76 25.81 7.78
CA LYS A 12 4.74 25.53 6.75
C LYS A 12 4.60 24.04 6.50
N THR A 13 3.82 23.66 5.48
CA THR A 13 3.76 22.28 5.01
C THR A 13 5.19 21.91 4.62
N THR A 14 5.87 21.18 5.49
CA THR A 14 7.20 20.64 5.19
C THR A 14 7.00 19.65 4.06
N GLU A 15 7.59 19.93 2.90
CA GLU A 15 7.64 18.99 1.78
C GLU A 15 8.27 17.68 2.27
N ARG A 16 7.62 16.54 1.99
CA ARG A 16 8.05 15.21 2.39
C ARG A 16 8.35 14.36 1.16
N PHE A 17 9.25 13.40 1.33
CA PHE A 17 9.53 12.39 0.33
C PHE A 17 8.59 11.21 0.52
N VAL A 18 8.06 10.68 -0.60
CA VAL A 18 7.18 9.52 -0.60
C VAL A 18 7.93 8.34 -1.22
N LEU A 19 8.02 7.26 -0.47
CA LEU A 19 8.43 5.94 -0.95
C LEU A 19 7.20 5.04 -0.92
N ARG A 20 7.00 4.26 -1.98
CA ARG A 20 5.94 3.25 -2.06
C ARG A 20 6.57 1.88 -2.26
N ILE A 21 6.17 0.92 -1.42
CA ILE A 21 6.63 -0.47 -1.47
C ILE A 21 5.43 -1.34 -1.80
N PHE A 22 5.59 -2.23 -2.76
CA PHE A 22 4.56 -3.12 -3.29
C PHE A 22 4.83 -4.56 -2.86
N SER A 23 3.76 -5.27 -2.50
CA SER A 23 3.72 -6.70 -2.18
C SER A 23 2.59 -7.38 -2.97
N PRO A 24 2.76 -8.65 -3.39
CA PRO A 24 1.67 -9.43 -3.95
C PRO A 24 0.64 -9.76 -2.85
N LEU A 25 -0.65 -9.72 -3.19
CA LEU A 25 -1.72 -10.13 -2.30
C LEU A 25 -2.13 -11.58 -2.57
N THR A 26 -2.55 -12.28 -1.53
CA THR A 26 -3.31 -13.52 -1.65
C THR A 26 -4.68 -13.34 -1.01
N ALA A 27 -5.66 -14.15 -1.42
CA ALA A 27 -6.97 -14.08 -0.81
C ALA A 27 -7.73 -15.41 -0.92
N THR A 28 -8.62 -15.60 0.04
CA THR A 28 -9.61 -16.67 0.00
C THR A 28 -11.01 -16.13 0.26
N MET A 29 -12.01 -16.77 -0.31
CA MET A 29 -13.42 -16.40 -0.16
C MET A 29 -14.22 -17.57 0.37
N TYR A 30 -14.97 -17.32 1.42
CA TYR A 30 -16.04 -18.20 1.88
C TYR A 30 -17.34 -17.71 1.26
N ALA A 31 -17.85 -18.43 0.25
CA ALA A 31 -19.08 -18.06 -0.45
C ALA A 31 -20.31 -18.26 0.45
N LYS A 32 -21.39 -17.54 0.16
CA LYS A 32 -22.71 -17.80 0.73
C LYS A 32 -23.48 -18.81 -0.11
N ASP A 33 -24.12 -19.75 0.58
CA ASP A 33 -25.04 -20.69 -0.03
C ASP A 33 -26.40 -20.04 -0.39
N ASP A 34 -27.29 -20.83 -0.98
CA ASP A 34 -28.66 -20.39 -1.35
C ASP A 34 -29.50 -19.89 -0.15
N TRP A 35 -29.07 -20.17 1.08
CA TRP A 35 -29.71 -19.77 2.33
C TRP A 35 -29.02 -18.58 3.00
N GLY A 36 -27.90 -18.10 2.44
CA GLY A 36 -27.11 -16.98 2.93
C GLY A 36 -26.13 -17.34 4.05
N GLU A 37 -25.91 -18.63 4.30
CA GLU A 37 -24.92 -19.14 5.25
C GLU A 37 -23.56 -19.31 4.56
N LEU A 38 -22.46 -19.10 5.28
CA LEU A 38 -21.12 -19.27 4.71
C LEU A 38 -20.82 -20.76 4.51
N GLU A 39 -20.26 -21.09 3.35
CA GLU A 39 -19.73 -22.41 3.09
C GLU A 39 -18.56 -22.73 4.03
N GLU A 40 -18.35 -24.03 4.32
CA GLU A 40 -17.25 -24.47 5.19
C GLU A 40 -15.88 -24.42 4.49
N CYS A 41 -15.89 -24.55 3.15
CA CYS A 41 -14.69 -24.50 2.33
C CYS A 41 -14.52 -23.10 1.75
N SER A 42 -13.29 -22.60 1.78
CA SER A 42 -12.93 -21.40 1.03
C SER A 42 -12.39 -21.74 -0.35
N GLU A 43 -12.51 -20.78 -1.25
CA GLU A 43 -11.91 -20.80 -2.59
C GLU A 43 -10.83 -19.72 -2.69
N GLU A 44 -9.76 -20.00 -3.42
CA GLU A 44 -8.72 -19.01 -3.71
C GLU A 44 -9.26 -17.94 -4.67
N VAL A 45 -8.94 -16.68 -4.40
CA VAL A 45 -9.28 -15.54 -5.26
C VAL A 45 -8.00 -14.99 -5.86
N PHE A 46 -7.92 -14.97 -7.19
CA PHE A 46 -6.70 -14.53 -7.87
C PHE A 46 -6.51 -13.00 -7.76
N PRO A 47 -5.27 -12.48 -7.79
CA PRO A 47 -5.00 -11.04 -7.72
C PRO A 47 -5.75 -10.20 -8.77
N ALA A 48 -6.01 -10.76 -9.95
CA ALA A 48 -6.80 -10.09 -10.97
C ALA A 48 -8.29 -9.97 -10.61
N GLU A 49 -8.84 -10.97 -9.91
CA GLU A 49 -10.23 -10.96 -9.44
C GLU A 49 -10.40 -10.00 -8.25
N LEU A 50 -9.37 -9.88 -7.39
CA LEU A 50 -9.32 -8.92 -6.29
C LEU A 50 -9.53 -7.46 -6.71
N CYS A 51 -9.20 -7.10 -7.96
CA CYS A 51 -9.47 -5.78 -8.49
C CYS A 51 -10.95 -5.39 -8.38
N SER A 52 -11.88 -6.35 -8.40
CA SER A 52 -13.31 -6.09 -8.27
C SER A 52 -13.74 -5.73 -6.84
N TYR A 53 -12.87 -5.97 -5.86
CA TYR A 53 -13.12 -5.75 -4.43
C TYR A 53 -12.20 -4.65 -3.85
N GLU A 54 -11.53 -3.87 -4.70
CA GLU A 54 -10.59 -2.81 -4.28
C GLU A 54 -11.23 -1.84 -3.29
N THR A 55 -12.49 -1.45 -3.50
CA THR A 55 -13.19 -0.51 -2.62
C THR A 55 -13.41 -1.09 -1.23
N GLU A 56 -13.90 -2.32 -1.14
CA GLU A 56 -14.15 -3.02 0.12
C GLU A 56 -12.86 -3.29 0.89
N ILE A 57 -11.78 -3.61 0.17
CA ILE A 57 -10.44 -3.78 0.74
C ILE A 57 -9.90 -2.46 1.29
N LEU A 58 -9.99 -1.37 0.53
CA LEU A 58 -9.59 -0.03 1.00
C LEU A 58 -10.40 0.40 2.23
N GLU A 59 -11.71 0.14 2.25
CA GLU A 59 -12.55 0.40 3.42
C GLU A 59 -12.15 -0.42 4.62
N GLN A 60 -11.72 -1.67 4.44
CA GLN A 60 -11.21 -2.50 5.53
C GLN A 60 -9.86 -1.99 6.04
N VAL A 61 -8.94 -1.62 5.14
CA VAL A 61 -7.64 -1.03 5.51
C VAL A 61 -7.86 0.23 6.35
N ALA A 62 -8.79 1.09 5.96
CA ALA A 62 -9.13 2.29 6.72
C ALA A 62 -9.70 2.01 8.12
N LYS A 63 -10.37 0.87 8.33
CA LYS A 63 -10.86 0.45 9.66
C LYS A 63 -9.75 -0.07 10.56
N GLU A 64 -8.65 -0.53 9.99
CA GLU A 64 -7.50 -0.97 10.77
C GLU A 64 -6.66 0.18 11.31
N CYS A 65 -6.77 1.39 10.74
CA CYS A 65 -6.11 2.57 11.27
C CYS A 65 -6.69 2.97 12.63
N LEU A 66 -5.88 2.86 13.67
CA LEU A 66 -6.31 3.17 15.03
C LEU A 66 -6.31 4.69 15.27
N PRO A 67 -7.29 5.24 16.00
CA PRO A 67 -7.33 6.68 16.31
C PRO A 67 -6.04 7.20 16.97
N GLU A 68 -5.37 6.36 17.77
CA GLU A 68 -4.12 6.68 18.45
C GLU A 68 -2.91 6.80 17.51
N GLU A 69 -2.94 6.15 16.33
CA GLU A 69 -1.90 6.25 15.30
C GLU A 69 -1.93 7.62 14.61
N GLY A 70 -3.12 8.22 14.50
CA GLY A 70 -3.33 9.50 13.83
C GLY A 70 -2.72 9.53 12.43
N ASP A 71 -2.07 10.64 12.08
CA ASP A 71 -1.47 10.80 10.74
C ASP A 71 -0.20 9.95 10.52
N ARG A 72 0.39 9.40 11.59
CA ARG A 72 1.65 8.62 11.55
C ARG A 72 1.43 7.18 11.09
N GLY A 73 0.24 6.62 11.32
CA GLY A 73 -0.05 5.22 10.99
C GLY A 73 0.88 4.26 11.74
N LEU A 74 1.37 3.23 11.06
CA LEU A 74 2.21 2.19 11.67
C LEU A 74 3.58 2.69 12.14
N GLU A 75 4.01 3.89 11.73
CA GLU A 75 5.26 4.48 12.20
C GLU A 75 5.27 4.65 13.74
N VAL A 76 4.10 4.75 14.40
CA VAL A 76 4.05 4.79 15.88
C VAL A 76 4.61 3.53 16.56
N TYR A 77 4.70 2.42 15.83
CA TYR A 77 5.25 1.15 16.27
C TYR A 77 6.66 0.87 15.71
N LEU A 78 7.25 1.84 15.00
CA LEU A 78 8.59 1.71 14.43
C LEU A 78 9.64 1.84 15.54
N ASP A 79 10.28 0.72 15.87
CA ASP A 79 11.39 0.66 16.84
C ASP A 79 12.72 0.36 16.13
N ILE A 80 13.01 1.16 15.10
CA ILE A 80 14.26 1.09 14.33
C ILE A 80 14.96 2.44 14.45
N PRO A 81 15.99 2.57 15.30
CA PRO A 81 16.63 3.86 15.58
C PRO A 81 17.15 4.59 14.35
N GLU A 82 17.57 3.87 13.30
CA GLU A 82 18.03 4.49 12.05
C GLU A 82 16.92 5.13 11.22
N LEU A 83 15.66 4.77 11.46
CA LEU A 83 14.49 5.25 10.73
C LEU A 83 13.62 6.22 11.54
N GLU A 84 13.61 6.08 12.87
CA GLU A 84 12.71 6.79 13.80
C GLU A 84 12.71 8.31 13.64
N GLU A 85 13.86 8.94 13.37
CA GLU A 85 13.93 10.40 13.22
C GLU A 85 13.52 10.89 11.82
N ASN A 86 13.49 10.01 10.82
CA ASN A 86 13.31 10.37 9.42
C ASN A 86 11.94 9.98 8.86
N ILE A 87 11.35 8.88 9.32
CA ILE A 87 10.02 8.44 8.87
C ILE A 87 8.95 9.25 9.61
N TYR A 88 8.05 9.86 8.85
CA TYR A 88 6.92 10.60 9.38
C TYR A 88 5.66 9.74 9.48
N SER A 89 5.40 8.91 8.46
CA SER A 89 4.24 8.02 8.46
C SER A 89 4.46 6.77 7.64
N MET A 90 3.78 5.69 8.03
CA MET A 90 3.73 4.41 7.31
C MET A 90 2.29 3.94 7.23
N LYS A 91 1.71 3.91 6.02
CA LYS A 91 0.28 3.65 5.82
C LYS A 91 0.08 2.52 4.81
N PRO A 92 -0.46 1.38 5.24
CA PRO A 92 -0.92 0.33 4.32
C PRO A 92 -2.04 0.85 3.43
N THR A 93 -2.09 0.37 2.20
CA THR A 93 -3.14 0.60 1.21
C THR A 93 -3.06 -0.48 0.12
N VAL A 94 -3.90 -0.39 -0.90
CA VAL A 94 -3.82 -1.24 -2.09
C VAL A 94 -3.84 -0.40 -3.36
N GLU A 95 -3.34 -0.97 -4.46
CA GLU A 95 -3.41 -0.34 -5.78
C GLU A 95 -3.56 -1.38 -6.89
N VAL A 96 -4.43 -1.10 -7.86
CA VAL A 96 -4.48 -1.86 -9.12
C VAL A 96 -3.33 -1.45 -10.04
N TRP A 97 -2.48 -2.42 -10.39
CA TRP A 97 -1.43 -2.27 -11.38
C TRP A 97 -1.45 -3.43 -12.38
N ARG A 98 -1.49 -3.12 -13.68
CA ARG A 98 -1.55 -4.10 -14.78
C ARG A 98 -2.65 -5.17 -14.65
N GLY A 99 -3.77 -4.79 -14.03
CA GLY A 99 -4.95 -5.67 -13.89
C GLY A 99 -4.86 -6.64 -12.72
N GLU A 100 -3.91 -6.44 -11.80
CA GLU A 100 -3.79 -7.16 -10.53
C GLU A 100 -3.83 -6.15 -9.38
N LEU A 101 -4.42 -6.56 -8.25
CA LEU A 101 -4.41 -5.75 -7.03
C LEU A 101 -3.15 -6.06 -6.21
N TRP A 102 -2.43 -5.01 -5.84
CA TRP A 102 -1.20 -5.08 -5.05
C TRP A 102 -1.41 -4.51 -3.65
N GLY A 103 -0.74 -5.10 -2.67
CA GLY A 103 -0.54 -4.49 -1.37
C GLY A 103 0.49 -3.37 -1.50
N VAL A 104 0.24 -2.24 -0.85
CA VAL A 104 1.15 -1.09 -0.91
C VAL A 104 1.36 -0.52 0.49
N LEU A 105 2.61 -0.23 0.82
CA LEU A 105 2.96 0.63 1.95
C LEU A 105 3.38 2.00 1.43
N GLU A 106 2.67 3.04 1.85
CA GLU A 106 3.07 4.43 1.61
C GLU A 106 3.85 4.96 2.80
N VAL A 107 5.10 5.38 2.52
CA VAL A 107 6.05 5.85 3.52
C VAL A 107 6.38 7.30 3.24
N GLU A 108 6.00 8.19 4.15
CA GLU A 108 6.40 9.60 4.12
C GLU A 108 7.64 9.80 4.99
N SER A 109 8.64 10.50 4.48
CA SER A 109 9.89 10.79 5.20
C SER A 109 10.31 12.26 5.09
N HIS A 110 11.06 12.73 6.08
CA HIS A 110 11.57 14.10 6.14
C HIS A 110 12.72 14.35 5.17
N ASN A 111 13.51 13.32 4.87
CA ASN A 111 14.62 13.35 3.93
C ASN A 111 14.55 12.11 3.04
N GLN A 112 15.13 12.20 1.84
CA GLN A 112 15.26 11.06 0.95
C GLN A 112 15.99 9.89 1.65
N LEU A 113 15.36 8.73 1.64
CA LEU A 113 15.92 7.51 2.22
C LEU A 113 17.08 6.97 1.37
N SER A 114 18.15 6.58 2.03
CA SER A 114 19.23 5.80 1.44
C SER A 114 18.78 4.37 1.12
N GLU A 115 19.51 3.67 0.25
CA GLU A 115 19.25 2.25 -0.06
C GLU A 115 19.19 1.39 1.22
N ARG A 116 20.07 1.65 2.19
CA ARG A 116 20.07 0.92 3.47
C ARG A 116 18.80 1.18 4.28
N GLU A 117 18.31 2.42 4.30
CA GLU A 117 17.06 2.76 4.98
C GLU A 117 15.85 2.14 4.26
N ILE A 118 15.84 2.12 2.93
CA ILE A 118 14.79 1.46 2.14
C ILE A 118 14.72 -0.03 2.48
N GLU A 119 15.86 -0.73 2.55
CA GLU A 119 15.89 -2.14 2.92
C GLU A 119 15.46 -2.36 4.39
N ALA A 120 15.77 -1.44 5.30
CA ALA A 120 15.27 -1.49 6.67
C ALA A 120 13.74 -1.29 6.74
N VAL A 121 13.19 -0.38 5.93
CA VAL A 121 11.74 -0.17 5.80
C VAL A 121 11.07 -1.42 5.24
N LYS A 122 11.63 -2.06 4.20
CA LYS A 122 11.11 -3.32 3.67
C LYS A 122 11.11 -4.43 4.72
N ALA A 123 12.22 -4.60 5.45
CA ALA A 123 12.31 -5.63 6.49
C ALA A 123 11.30 -5.39 7.63
N TYR A 124 11.09 -4.13 8.02
CA TYR A 124 10.03 -3.78 8.97
C TYR A 124 8.64 -4.09 8.41
N TRP A 125 8.40 -3.72 7.15
CA TRP A 125 7.11 -3.91 6.49
C TRP A 125 6.76 -5.39 6.34
N GLU A 126 7.70 -6.22 5.91
CA GLU A 126 7.53 -7.67 5.85
C GLU A 126 7.15 -8.27 7.21
N GLY A 127 7.78 -7.78 8.30
CA GLY A 127 7.40 -8.17 9.66
C GLY A 127 5.99 -7.74 10.04
N GLN A 128 5.55 -6.54 9.62
CA GLN A 128 4.17 -6.09 9.81
C GLN A 128 3.17 -6.91 8.99
N GLU A 129 3.50 -7.27 7.75
CA GLU A 129 2.62 -8.08 6.89
C GLU A 129 2.49 -9.52 7.42
N SER A 130 3.57 -10.12 7.93
CA SER A 130 3.57 -11.51 8.43
C SER A 130 2.91 -11.67 9.81
N ASP A 131 3.33 -10.87 10.80
CA ASP A 131 3.03 -11.14 12.22
C ASP A 131 2.39 -9.94 12.94
N GLY A 132 2.35 -8.78 12.29
CA GLY A 132 1.86 -7.53 12.88
C GLY A 132 0.48 -7.17 12.37
N TRP A 133 0.40 -5.98 11.75
CA TRP A 133 -0.82 -5.48 11.13
C TRP A 133 -1.46 -6.48 10.14
N GLY A 134 -0.65 -7.14 9.31
CA GLY A 134 -1.12 -8.03 8.25
C GLY A 134 -1.77 -9.31 8.76
N GLU A 135 -1.23 -9.95 9.82
CA GLU A 135 -1.87 -11.11 10.45
C GLU A 135 -3.27 -10.73 10.97
N GLY A 136 -3.38 -9.57 11.63
CA GLY A 136 -4.65 -9.06 12.11
C GLY A 136 -5.62 -8.74 10.97
N PHE A 137 -5.13 -8.14 9.89
CA PHE A 137 -5.93 -7.81 8.71
C PHE A 137 -6.49 -9.08 8.07
N GLU A 138 -5.65 -10.10 7.85
CA GLU A 138 -6.05 -11.37 7.24
C GLU A 138 -7.14 -12.07 8.05
N GLN A 139 -7.07 -12.04 9.39
CA GLN A 139 -8.07 -12.70 10.25
C GLN A 139 -9.46 -12.05 10.22
N ARG A 140 -9.62 -10.87 9.61
CA ARG A 140 -10.88 -10.11 9.60
C ARG A 140 -11.56 -10.19 8.22
N GLY A 141 -12.51 -11.12 8.11
CA GLY A 141 -13.33 -11.29 6.92
C GLY A 141 -14.06 -10.01 6.51
N ILE A 142 -13.87 -9.61 5.24
CA ILE A 142 -14.54 -8.49 4.59
C ILE A 142 -15.88 -8.99 4.06
N LYS A 143 -16.97 -8.47 4.63
CA LYS A 143 -18.33 -8.88 4.28
C LYS A 143 -18.76 -8.28 2.94
N ILE A 144 -18.97 -9.15 1.97
CA ILE A 144 -19.44 -8.80 0.63
C ILE A 144 -20.75 -9.55 0.30
N PRO A 145 -21.50 -9.15 -0.74
CA PRO A 145 -22.74 -9.82 -1.11
C PRO A 145 -22.55 -11.33 -1.32
N GLU A 146 -21.45 -11.72 -1.97
CA GLU A 146 -21.12 -13.10 -2.35
C GLU A 146 -20.68 -13.96 -1.16
N GLY A 147 -20.19 -13.37 -0.07
CA GLY A 147 -19.48 -14.13 0.95
C GLY A 147 -18.74 -13.28 1.98
N GLU A 148 -17.68 -13.87 2.54
CA GLU A 148 -16.65 -13.19 3.30
C GLU A 148 -15.29 -13.40 2.64
N LEU A 149 -14.62 -12.29 2.30
CA LEU A 149 -13.32 -12.25 1.66
C LEU A 149 -12.23 -12.04 2.71
N TYR A 150 -11.20 -12.88 2.70
CA TYR A 150 -10.05 -12.81 3.59
C TYR A 150 -8.81 -12.54 2.72
N VAL A 151 -8.15 -11.41 2.94
CA VAL A 151 -7.03 -10.94 2.12
C VAL A 151 -5.77 -10.92 2.98
N SER A 152 -4.69 -11.50 2.47
CA SER A 152 -3.38 -11.46 3.11
C SER A 152 -2.40 -10.64 2.29
N PHE A 153 -1.69 -9.75 2.98
CA PHE A 153 -0.57 -8.97 2.45
C PHE A 153 0.74 -9.75 2.47
N TRP A 154 0.75 -10.95 3.05
CA TRP A 154 1.93 -11.79 3.18
C TRP A 154 1.66 -13.19 2.64
N ASN A 155 2.73 -13.87 2.21
CA ASN A 155 2.66 -15.28 1.86
C ASN A 155 4.01 -15.94 2.18
N SER A 156 3.97 -17.12 2.80
CA SER A 156 5.18 -17.91 3.13
C SER A 156 5.85 -18.60 1.94
N GLY A 157 5.22 -18.55 0.75
CA GLY A 157 5.73 -19.16 -0.47
C GLY A 157 6.78 -18.32 -1.20
N ASP A 158 7.44 -18.94 -2.18
CA ASP A 158 8.52 -18.33 -2.98
C ASP A 158 8.07 -17.13 -3.87
N GLU A 159 6.75 -16.90 -3.97
CA GLU A 159 6.16 -15.84 -4.80
C GLU A 159 6.06 -14.49 -4.06
N PHE A 160 6.25 -14.47 -2.74
CA PHE A 160 6.23 -13.23 -1.97
C PHE A 160 7.53 -12.44 -2.14
N PHE A 161 7.39 -11.15 -2.40
CA PHE A 161 8.52 -10.23 -2.46
C PHE A 161 8.07 -8.79 -2.21
N LEU A 162 9.01 -7.96 -1.78
CA LEU A 162 8.84 -6.51 -1.66
C LEU A 162 9.66 -5.78 -2.71
N THR A 163 9.00 -4.90 -3.46
CA THR A 163 9.66 -4.05 -4.45
C THR A 163 9.23 -2.61 -4.29
N THR A 164 10.08 -1.66 -4.69
CA THR A 164 9.67 -0.26 -4.73
C THR A 164 8.79 0.00 -5.95
N GLU A 165 8.04 1.09 -5.95
CA GLU A 165 7.30 1.52 -7.14
C GLU A 165 8.19 1.63 -8.37
N GLU A 166 9.40 2.19 -8.22
CA GLU A 166 10.38 2.27 -9.30
C GLU A 166 10.82 0.88 -9.77
N GLY A 167 11.00 -0.08 -8.85
CA GLY A 167 11.32 -1.47 -9.22
C GLY A 167 10.18 -2.17 -9.96
N LEU A 168 8.93 -1.87 -9.63
CA LEU A 168 7.74 -2.48 -10.25
C LEU A 168 7.35 -1.82 -11.58
N LYS A 169 7.44 -0.49 -11.65
CA LYS A 169 6.90 0.34 -12.76
C LYS A 169 7.99 1.02 -13.60
N GLY A 170 9.24 1.00 -13.17
CA GLY A 170 10.35 1.78 -13.75
C GLY A 170 10.75 1.39 -15.17
N GLU A 171 10.31 0.25 -15.69
CA GLU A 171 10.54 -0.12 -17.10
C GLU A 171 9.74 0.73 -18.10
N GLU A 172 8.82 1.62 -17.66
CA GLU A 172 7.92 2.38 -18.55
C GLU A 172 8.35 3.82 -18.87
N GLN A 173 9.55 4.28 -18.48
CA GLN A 173 10.06 5.60 -18.93
C GLN A 173 10.86 5.58 -20.25
N GLU A 174 11.07 4.43 -20.89
CA GLU A 174 11.63 4.36 -22.26
C GLU A 174 10.65 3.70 -23.25
N SER A 175 9.59 4.42 -23.66
CA SER A 175 8.88 4.05 -24.91
C SER A 175 8.33 5.22 -25.75
N ASP A 176 8.81 6.46 -25.56
CA ASP A 176 8.36 7.61 -26.36
C ASP A 176 9.45 8.31 -27.19
N ILE A 177 10.51 7.60 -27.59
CA ILE A 177 11.39 8.09 -28.68
C ILE A 177 11.77 6.97 -29.62
N GLN A 178 10.88 6.64 -30.56
CA GLN A 178 11.33 6.13 -31.87
C GLN A 178 11.09 7.17 -32.97
N LYS A 179 12.20 7.85 -33.24
CA LYS A 179 12.55 8.70 -34.37
C LYS A 179 12.01 8.19 -35.72
N GLY A 180 11.54 9.14 -36.53
CA GLY A 180 12.01 9.26 -37.92
C GLY A 180 10.99 9.03 -39.03
N GLY A 181 10.36 10.11 -39.50
CA GLY A 181 9.74 10.19 -40.82
C GLY A 181 9.91 11.60 -41.39
N ILE A 182 11.02 11.84 -42.07
CA ILE A 182 11.37 13.11 -42.72
C ILE A 182 10.34 13.44 -43.81
N VAL A 183 9.77 14.65 -43.78
CA VAL A 183 9.06 15.25 -44.93
C VAL A 183 10.03 16.19 -45.64
N PHE A 184 10.39 15.91 -46.89
CA PHE A 184 10.79 16.93 -47.87
C PHE A 184 10.35 16.49 -49.27
N GLY A 185 9.66 17.40 -49.96
CA GLY A 185 9.04 17.18 -51.26
C GLY A 185 9.94 17.40 -52.47
N ALA A 186 9.48 16.85 -53.59
CA ALA A 186 9.71 17.22 -54.99
C ALA A 186 8.63 16.43 -55.77
N LEU A 187 7.86 16.97 -56.72
CA LEU A 187 8.15 17.91 -57.79
C LEU A 187 6.89 18.76 -58.09
#